data_AF-A0A8D3B336-F1
#
_entry.id   AF-A0A8D3B336-F1
#
_cell.length_a   1.000
_cell.length_b   1.000
_cell.length_c   1.000
_cell.angle_alpha   90.00
_cell.angle_beta   90.00
_cell.angle_gamma   90.00
#
_symmetry.space_group_name_H-M   'P 1'
#
loop_
_entity.id
_entity.type
_entity.pdbx_description
1 polymer ?
#
loop_
_entity_poly.entity_id
_entity_poly.type
_entity_poly.pdbx_seq_one_letter_code
_entity_poly.pdbx_strand_id
1 'polypeptide(L)'
;HFCCSVISSLLISDAGRETSVYPLPEPHDLFQASQLKFEDFQRDLRKMRKDLNACSAETEKVCKLSSGENLQPFKDKMDTFLSQGELIFRKLSMSFSVKPKAGEKEVSPNTFFSIWHEFSTDFKDQWKKKNKLMLKERYCCICQQKANWSIVPNED
;
A
#
# COMPACT_ATOMS: atom_id res chain seq x y z
N HIS A 1 -6.70 22.36 -6.88
CA HIS A 1 -8.15 22.49 -7.15
C HIS A 1 -8.80 21.15 -7.55
N PHE A 2 -8.26 20.40 -8.52
CA PHE A 2 -8.81 19.10 -8.96
C PHE A 2 -8.79 18.02 -7.85
N CYS A 3 -7.67 17.84 -7.14
CA CYS A 3 -7.61 16.90 -6.01
C CYS A 3 -8.55 17.27 -4.86
N CYS A 4 -8.70 18.57 -4.54
CA CYS A 4 -9.67 19.02 -3.54
C CYS A 4 -11.12 18.73 -3.96
N SER A 5 -11.46 18.87 -5.25
CA SER A 5 -12.80 18.59 -5.75
C SER A 5 -13.12 17.10 -5.73
N VAL A 6 -12.19 16.23 -6.13
CA VAL A 6 -12.35 14.76 -6.11
C VAL A 6 -12.41 14.23 -4.68
N ILE A 7 -11.54 14.73 -3.79
CA ILE A 7 -11.56 14.40 -2.36
C ILE A 7 -12.87 14.90 -1.73
N SER A 8 -13.34 16.10 -2.09
CA SER A 8 -14.63 16.62 -1.60
C SER A 8 -15.80 15.76 -2.07
N SER A 9 -15.84 15.31 -3.33
CA SER A 9 -16.92 14.45 -3.85
C SER A 9 -16.92 13.05 -3.22
N LEU A 10 -15.76 12.43 -2.99
CA LEU A 10 -15.66 11.15 -2.28
C LEU A 10 -16.01 11.28 -0.79
N LEU A 11 -15.61 12.39 -0.16
CA LEU A 11 -15.95 12.68 1.23
C LEU A 11 -17.46 12.89 1.43
N ILE A 12 -18.14 13.56 0.50
CA ILE A 12 -19.55 13.95 0.66
C ILE A 12 -20.50 12.74 0.63
N SER A 13 -20.18 11.68 -0.14
CA SER A 13 -21.10 10.54 -0.27
C SER A 13 -21.26 9.72 1.01
N ASP A 14 -20.23 9.68 1.86
CA ASP A 14 -20.22 8.94 3.15
C ASP A 14 -19.96 9.83 4.39
N ALA A 15 -19.84 11.15 4.24
CA ALA A 15 -19.65 12.06 5.36
C ALA A 15 -20.80 11.96 6.37
N GLY A 16 -20.44 11.75 7.64
CA GLY A 16 -21.37 11.70 8.77
C GLY A 16 -22.14 10.38 8.95
N ARG A 17 -21.73 9.28 8.30
CA ARG A 17 -22.18 7.91 8.64
C ARG A 17 -21.17 7.25 9.59
N GLU A 18 -21.62 6.36 10.47
CA GLU A 18 -20.72 5.56 11.35
C GLU A 18 -19.72 4.71 10.55
N THR A 19 -19.98 4.47 9.26
CA THR A 19 -19.17 3.69 8.32
C THR A 19 -18.15 4.52 7.51
N SER A 20 -17.93 5.79 7.84
CA SER A 20 -17.03 6.65 7.06
C SER A 20 -15.57 6.14 7.10
N VAL A 21 -15.03 5.74 5.93
CA VAL A 21 -13.66 5.26 5.77
C VAL A 21 -12.74 6.40 5.34
N TYR A 22 -11.52 6.45 5.90
CA TYR A 22 -10.53 7.44 5.53
C TYR A 22 -10.13 7.27 4.05
N PRO A 23 -10.25 8.32 3.20
CA PRO A 23 -10.18 8.15 1.74
C PRO A 23 -8.75 8.23 1.15
N LEU A 24 -7.74 8.52 1.97
CA LEU A 24 -6.35 8.61 1.54
C LEU A 24 -5.53 7.46 2.12
N PRO A 25 -4.35 7.15 1.54
CA PRO A 25 -3.42 6.22 2.16
C PRO A 25 -3.08 6.63 3.59
N GLU A 26 -2.94 5.65 4.46
CA GLU A 26 -2.62 5.87 5.86
C GLU A 26 -1.28 6.61 5.98
N PRO A 27 -1.17 7.65 6.82
CA PRO A 27 0.09 8.36 7.01
C PRO A 27 1.26 7.43 7.33
N HIS A 28 1.00 6.35 8.07
CA HIS A 28 2.01 5.35 8.39
C HIS A 28 2.61 4.68 7.14
N ASP A 29 1.79 4.30 6.16
CA ASP A 29 2.25 3.66 4.93
C ASP A 29 3.10 4.62 4.09
N LEU A 30 2.72 5.90 4.09
CA LEU A 30 3.44 6.97 3.40
C LEU A 30 4.79 7.24 4.07
N PHE A 31 4.81 7.22 5.40
CA PHE A 31 6.06 7.30 6.15
C PHE A 31 6.97 6.13 5.81
N GLN A 32 6.48 4.89 5.79
CA GLN A 32 7.28 3.74 5.37
C GLN A 32 7.81 3.90 3.94
N ALA A 33 6.97 4.32 3.00
CA ALA A 33 7.37 4.59 1.62
C ALA A 33 8.45 5.68 1.53
N SER A 34 8.46 6.66 2.44
CA SER A 34 9.48 7.71 2.51
C SER A 34 10.85 7.22 2.98
N GLN A 35 10.90 6.10 3.71
CA GLN A 35 12.16 5.51 4.20
C GLN A 35 12.83 4.59 3.16
N LEU A 36 12.13 4.32 2.06
CA LEU A 36 12.63 3.50 0.97
C LEU A 36 13.77 4.18 0.22
N LYS A 37 14.80 3.39 -0.10
CA LYS A 37 15.96 3.81 -0.89
C LYS A 37 16.10 2.92 -2.10
N PHE A 38 16.03 3.51 -3.30
CA PHE A 38 16.14 2.74 -4.54
C PHE A 38 17.50 2.05 -4.66
N GLU A 39 18.55 2.61 -4.08
CA GLU A 39 19.89 2.03 -4.06
C GLU A 39 19.94 0.72 -3.26
N ASP A 40 19.18 0.63 -2.17
CA ASP A 40 19.07 -0.58 -1.37
C ASP A 40 18.29 -1.64 -2.15
N PHE A 41 17.17 -1.29 -2.80
CA PHE A 41 16.44 -2.21 -3.68
C PHE A 41 17.29 -2.75 -4.83
N GLN A 42 18.07 -1.88 -5.48
CA GLN A 42 18.97 -2.31 -6.54
C GLN A 42 20.06 -3.25 -6.00
N ARG A 43 20.56 -3.01 -4.78
CA ARG A 43 21.52 -3.89 -4.12
C ARG A 43 20.92 -5.25 -3.82
N ASP A 44 19.70 -5.27 -3.28
CA ASP A 44 18.98 -6.50 -2.95
C ASP A 44 18.62 -7.29 -4.20
N LEU A 45 18.20 -6.63 -5.28
CA LEU A 45 17.99 -7.28 -6.59
C LEU A 45 19.30 -7.91 -7.11
N ARG A 46 20.42 -7.18 -7.07
CA ARG A 46 21.72 -7.75 -7.48
C ARG A 46 22.10 -8.96 -6.64
N LYS A 47 21.85 -8.92 -5.33
CA LYS A 47 22.11 -10.05 -4.42
C LYS A 47 21.20 -11.24 -4.76
N MET A 48 19.89 -11.01 -4.91
CA MET A 48 18.92 -12.05 -5.23
C MET A 48 19.25 -12.74 -6.56
N ARG A 49 19.69 -11.99 -7.58
CA ARG A 49 20.15 -12.58 -8.85
C ARG A 49 21.38 -13.49 -8.65
N LYS A 50 22.35 -13.06 -7.84
CA LYS A 50 23.54 -13.87 -7.54
C LYS A 50 23.16 -15.15 -6.79
N ASP A 51 22.28 -15.03 -5.80
CA ASP A 51 21.83 -16.16 -4.99
C ASP A 51 21.05 -17.17 -5.86
N LEU A 52 20.17 -16.71 -6.76
CA LEU A 52 19.47 -17.57 -7.72
C LEU A 52 20.45 -18.30 -8.67
N ASN A 53 21.43 -17.60 -9.22
CA ASN A 53 22.43 -18.21 -10.09
C ASN A 53 23.27 -19.26 -9.36
N ALA A 54 23.69 -18.96 -8.13
CA ALA A 54 24.45 -19.91 -7.30
C ALA A 54 23.61 -21.14 -6.97
N CYS A 55 22.35 -20.92 -6.60
CA CYS A 55 21.39 -21.98 -6.31
C CYS A 55 21.12 -22.89 -7.52
N SER A 56 20.96 -22.29 -8.71
CA SER A 56 20.80 -23.02 -9.96
C SER A 56 22.03 -23.86 -10.30
N ALA A 57 23.24 -23.28 -10.19
CA ALA A 57 24.48 -23.99 -10.43
C ALA A 57 24.68 -25.17 -9.45
N GLU A 58 24.35 -24.98 -8.17
CA GLU A 58 24.45 -26.05 -7.18
C GLU A 58 23.43 -27.15 -7.42
N THR A 59 22.20 -26.79 -7.77
CA THR A 59 21.15 -27.74 -8.16
C THR A 59 21.60 -28.59 -9.35
N GLU A 60 22.22 -27.97 -10.36
CA GLU A 60 22.74 -28.66 -11.52
C GLU A 60 23.86 -29.64 -11.15
N LYS A 61 24.78 -29.26 -10.25
CA LYS A 61 25.83 -30.15 -9.74
C LYS A 61 25.25 -31.36 -9.01
N VAL A 62 24.32 -31.13 -8.08
CA VAL A 62 23.66 -32.22 -7.34
C VAL A 62 22.97 -33.17 -8.31
N CYS A 63 22.22 -32.64 -9.28
CA CYS A 63 21.55 -33.45 -10.30
C CYS A 63 22.52 -34.27 -11.16
N LYS A 64 23.72 -33.74 -11.47
CA LYS A 64 24.76 -34.44 -12.24
C LYS A 64 25.48 -35.53 -11.44
N LEU A 65 25.65 -35.32 -10.13
CA LEU A 65 26.37 -36.26 -9.25
C LEU A 65 25.46 -37.37 -8.72
N SER A 66 24.14 -37.17 -8.73
CA SER A 66 23.16 -38.17 -8.32
C SER A 66 22.88 -39.20 -9.43
N SER A 67 22.62 -40.45 -9.04
CA SER A 67 22.10 -41.46 -9.96
C SER A 67 20.62 -41.19 -10.29
N GLY A 68 20.18 -41.65 -11.47
CA GLY A 68 18.82 -41.45 -12.00
C GLY A 68 17.69 -41.78 -11.01
N GLU A 69 17.85 -42.86 -10.23
CA GLU A 69 16.85 -43.33 -9.26
C GLU A 69 16.76 -42.43 -8.01
N ASN A 70 17.81 -41.67 -7.70
CA ASN A 70 17.89 -40.79 -6.51
C ASN A 70 17.70 -39.30 -6.83
N LEU A 71 17.44 -38.97 -8.10
CA LEU A 71 17.31 -37.60 -8.57
C LEU A 71 16.02 -36.93 -8.10
N GLN A 72 14.96 -37.72 -7.97
CA GLN A 72 13.67 -37.26 -7.48
C GLN A 72 13.48 -37.59 -6.01
N PRO A 73 12.81 -36.71 -5.23
CA PRO A 73 12.06 -35.52 -5.67
C PRO A 73 12.88 -34.22 -5.69
N PHE A 74 14.19 -34.28 -5.46
CA PHE A 74 15.03 -33.08 -5.31
C PHE A 74 14.95 -32.18 -6.54
N LYS A 75 15.19 -32.75 -7.73
CA LYS A 75 15.22 -31.98 -8.97
C LYS A 75 13.89 -31.26 -9.22
N ASP A 76 12.75 -31.94 -9.15
CA ASP A 76 11.45 -31.33 -9.43
C ASP A 76 11.11 -30.19 -8.46
N LYS A 77 11.39 -30.39 -7.17
CA LYS A 77 11.21 -29.35 -6.16
C LYS A 77 12.10 -28.14 -6.42
N MET A 78 13.33 -28.39 -6.86
CA MET A 78 14.31 -27.34 -7.06
C MET A 78 14.08 -26.56 -8.35
N ASP A 79 13.68 -27.23 -9.43
CA ASP A 79 13.26 -26.60 -10.67
C ASP A 79 12.02 -25.71 -10.44
N THR A 80 11.07 -26.16 -9.62
CA THR A 80 9.91 -25.36 -9.21
C THR A 80 10.31 -24.13 -8.40
N PHE A 81 11.18 -24.30 -7.41
CA PHE A 81 11.69 -23.21 -6.58
C PHE A 81 12.43 -22.15 -7.41
N LEU A 82 13.35 -22.57 -8.29
CA LEU A 82 14.12 -21.69 -9.15
C LEU A 82 13.21 -20.94 -10.14
N SER A 83 12.23 -21.61 -10.73
CA SER A 83 11.26 -20.99 -11.63
C SER A 83 10.42 -19.91 -10.94
N GLN A 84 9.96 -20.18 -9.71
CA GLN A 84 9.24 -19.18 -8.91
C GLN A 84 10.16 -18.02 -8.51
N GLY A 85 11.40 -18.31 -8.12
CA GLY A 85 12.40 -17.30 -7.78
C GLY A 85 12.69 -16.35 -8.95
N GLU A 86 12.88 -16.87 -10.16
CA GLU A 86 13.07 -16.08 -11.38
C GLU A 86 11.85 -15.21 -11.72
N LEU A 87 10.64 -15.75 -11.55
CA LEU A 87 9.41 -14.97 -11.74
C LEU A 87 9.31 -13.81 -10.75
N ILE A 88 9.61 -14.04 -9.48
CA ILE A 88 9.62 -13.00 -8.44
C ILE A 88 10.71 -11.97 -8.75
N PHE A 89 11.92 -12.41 -9.11
CA PHE A 89 13.02 -11.53 -9.53
C PHE A 89 12.60 -10.60 -10.66
N ARG A 90 11.96 -11.16 -11.70
CA ARG A 90 11.51 -10.39 -12.86
C ARG A 90 10.45 -9.38 -12.48
N LYS A 91 9.45 -9.77 -11.69
CA LYS A 91 8.39 -8.86 -11.21
C LYS A 91 8.97 -7.69 -10.41
N LEU A 92 9.84 -7.97 -9.44
CA LEU A 92 10.47 -6.93 -8.63
C LEU A 92 11.38 -6.04 -9.48
N SER A 93 12.17 -6.63 -10.37
CA SER A 93 13.04 -5.86 -11.27
C SER A 93 12.22 -4.90 -12.15
N MET A 94 11.09 -5.33 -12.69
CA MET A 94 10.23 -4.46 -13.51
C MET A 94 9.60 -3.33 -12.69
N SER A 95 9.10 -3.62 -11.49
CA SER A 95 8.46 -2.63 -10.63
C SER A 95 9.42 -1.54 -10.11
N PHE A 96 10.69 -1.87 -9.92
CA PHE A 96 11.69 -0.97 -9.33
C PHE A 96 12.78 -0.52 -10.32
N SER A 97 12.61 -0.78 -11.62
CA SER A 97 13.50 -0.26 -12.67
C SER A 97 13.19 1.20 -12.97
N VAL A 98 13.54 2.08 -12.03
CA VAL A 98 13.55 3.53 -12.29
C VAL A 98 14.96 3.90 -12.74
N LYS A 99 15.09 4.36 -13.98
CA LYS A 99 16.33 5.01 -14.45
C LYS A 99 16.04 6.50 -14.57
N PRO A 100 16.75 7.37 -13.81
CA PRO A 100 16.63 8.81 -14.01
C PRO A 100 17.03 9.15 -15.46
N LYS A 101 16.33 10.12 -16.07
CA LYS A 101 16.73 10.64 -17.38
C LYS A 101 18.07 11.36 -17.24
N ALA A 102 18.91 11.29 -18.27
CA ALA A 102 20.22 11.92 -18.25
C ALA A 102 20.09 13.43 -17.97
N GLY A 103 20.70 13.90 -16.87
CA GLY A 103 20.66 15.29 -16.43
C GLY A 103 19.64 15.61 -15.32
N GLU A 104 18.73 14.67 -14.99
CA GLU A 104 17.80 14.84 -13.87
C GLU A 104 18.41 14.29 -12.57
N LYS A 105 18.35 15.10 -11.50
CA LYS A 105 18.66 14.62 -10.15
C LYS A 105 17.59 13.60 -9.77
N GLU A 106 17.99 12.37 -9.45
CA GLU A 106 17.07 11.34 -8.99
C GLU A 106 16.32 11.85 -7.75
N VAL A 107 15.00 11.96 -7.85
CA VAL A 107 14.15 12.36 -6.74
C VAL A 107 13.93 11.11 -5.90
N SER A 108 14.46 11.10 -4.68
CA SER A 108 14.30 9.95 -3.79
C SER A 108 12.83 9.76 -3.42
N PRO A 109 12.38 8.53 -3.12
CA PRO A 109 11.06 8.28 -2.56
C PRO A 109 10.76 9.20 -1.38
N ASN A 110 11.77 9.45 -0.54
CA ASN A 110 11.67 10.36 0.59
C ASN A 110 11.19 11.77 0.20
N THR A 111 11.73 12.37 -0.87
CA THR A 111 11.35 13.73 -1.27
C THR A 111 9.85 13.84 -1.59
N PHE A 112 9.25 12.81 -2.19
CA PHE A 112 7.83 12.80 -2.51
C PHE A 112 6.97 12.37 -1.31
N PHE A 113 7.30 11.23 -0.70
CA PHE A 113 6.47 10.62 0.32
C PHE A 113 6.52 11.32 1.67
N SER A 114 7.60 12.03 2.02
CA SER A 114 7.64 12.83 3.26
C SER A 114 6.64 13.98 3.21
N ILE A 115 6.59 14.71 2.09
CA ILE A 115 5.63 15.80 1.87
C ILE A 115 4.19 15.25 1.90
N TRP A 116 3.97 14.11 1.24
CA TRP A 116 2.65 13.49 1.21
C TRP A 116 2.23 12.90 2.57
N HIS A 117 3.17 12.39 3.36
CA HIS A 117 2.95 11.95 4.73
C HIS A 117 2.49 13.11 5.63
N GLU A 118 3.19 14.25 5.59
CA GLU A 118 2.81 15.45 6.34
C GLU A 118 1.39 15.91 5.95
N PHE A 119 1.13 16.02 4.64
CA PHE A 119 -0.19 16.37 4.13
C PHE A 119 -1.28 15.39 4.58
N SER A 120 -1.06 14.08 4.46
CA SER A 120 -2.04 13.05 4.86
C SER A 120 -2.29 13.08 6.37
N THR A 121 -1.27 13.35 7.17
CA THR A 121 -1.39 13.46 8.64
C THR A 121 -2.33 14.61 9.01
N ASP A 122 -2.06 15.80 8.50
CA ASP A 122 -2.89 16.98 8.74
C ASP A 122 -4.32 16.78 8.22
N PHE A 123 -4.44 16.23 7.02
CA PHE A 123 -5.73 15.97 6.41
C PHE A 123 -6.56 14.96 7.21
N LYS A 124 -5.95 13.89 7.73
CA LYS A 124 -6.62 12.88 8.56
C LYS A 124 -7.16 13.49 9.85
N ASP A 125 -6.40 14.37 10.48
CA ASP A 125 -6.85 15.06 11.69
C ASP A 125 -8.02 16.00 11.41
N GLN A 126 -7.98 16.74 10.31
CA GLN A 126 -9.10 17.59 9.89
C GLN A 126 -10.34 16.76 9.53
N TRP A 127 -10.15 15.62 8.86
CA TRP A 127 -11.22 14.70 8.51
C TRP A 127 -11.92 14.14 9.75
N LYS A 128 -11.16 13.67 10.75
CA LYS A 128 -11.72 13.18 12.02
C LYS A 128 -12.51 14.26 12.75
N LYS A 129 -11.98 15.48 12.82
CA LYS A 129 -12.66 16.63 13.45
C LYS A 129 -13.99 16.95 12.76
N LYS A 130 -13.98 17.03 11.43
CA LYS A 130 -15.19 17.30 10.64
C LYS A 130 -16.22 16.18 10.77
N ASN A 131 -15.81 14.91 10.68
CA ASN A 131 -16.73 13.78 10.83
C ASN A 131 -17.39 13.74 12.22
N LYS A 132 -16.64 14.01 13.29
CA LYS A 132 -17.20 14.09 14.66
C LYS A 132 -18.22 15.22 14.79
N LEU A 133 -17.95 16.38 14.19
CA LEU A 133 -18.87 17.51 14.20
C LEU A 133 -20.17 17.18 13.43
N MET A 134 -20.05 16.65 12.22
CA MET A 134 -21.19 16.25 11.38
C MET A 134 -22.07 15.20 12.06
N LEU A 135 -21.46 14.22 12.75
CA LEU A 135 -22.21 13.21 13.50
C LEU A 135 -22.97 13.83 14.69
N LYS A 136 -22.34 14.76 15.42
CA LYS A 136 -22.97 15.47 16.55
C LYS A 136 -24.14 16.34 16.08
N GLU A 137 -23.98 17.08 14.98
CA GLU A 137 -25.05 17.89 14.39
C GLU A 137 -26.24 17.03 13.96
N ARG A 138 -25.98 15.88 13.30
CA ARG A 138 -27.04 14.93 12.93
C ARG A 138 -27.77 14.37 14.15
N TYR A 139 -27.04 13.95 15.19
CA TYR A 139 -27.65 13.45 16.41
C TYR A 139 -28.53 14.52 17.09
N CYS A 140 -28.05 15.77 17.13
CA CYS A 140 -28.82 16.90 17.66
C CYS A 140 -30.12 17.15 16.85
N CYS A 141 -30.04 17.16 15.52
CA CYS A 141 -31.22 17.29 14.66
C CYS A 141 -32.22 16.14 14.88
N ILE A 142 -31.76 14.89 15.00
CA ILE A 142 -32.62 13.74 15.29
C ILE A 142 -33.30 13.89 16.66
N CYS A 143 -32.57 14.31 17.69
CA CYS A 143 -33.14 14.55 19.02
C CYS A 143 -34.18 15.68 19.02
N GLN A 144 -33.92 16.78 18.30
CA GLN A 144 -34.90 17.86 18.14
C GLN A 144 -36.15 17.39 17.41
N GLN A 145 -36.02 16.63 16.32
CA GLN A 145 -37.18 16.08 15.60
C GLN A 145 -38.00 15.13 16.47
N LYS A 146 -37.35 14.25 17.24
CA LYS A 146 -38.03 13.37 18.21
C LYS A 146 -38.76 14.16 19.29
N ALA A 147 -38.13 15.18 19.86
CA ALA A 147 -38.76 16.06 20.84
C ALA A 147 -39.98 16.78 20.25
N ASN A 148 -39.90 17.23 19.00
CA ASN A 148 -41.02 17.87 18.31
C ASN A 148 -42.20 16.90 18.04
N TRP A 149 -41.91 15.63 17.70
CA TRP A 149 -42.92 14.59 17.55
C TRP A 149 -43.59 14.19 18.87
N SER A 150 -42.85 14.19 19.99
CA SER A 150 -43.40 13.88 21.32
C SER A 150 -44.31 14.97 21.90
N ILE A 151 -44.37 16.16 21.28
CA ILE A 151 -45.24 17.27 21.69
C ILE A 151 -46.54 17.30 20.87
N VAL A 152 -46.66 16.50 19.79
CA VAL A 152 -47.93 16.33 19.08
C VAL A 152 -48.87 15.52 19.97
N PRO A 153 -50.00 16.07 20.46
CA PRO A 153 -50.93 15.31 21.28
C PRO A 153 -51.51 14.16 20.45
N ASN A 154 -51.62 12.98 21.04
CA ASN A 154 -52.49 11.94 20.49
C ASN A 154 -53.92 12.49 20.58
N GLU A 155 -54.47 12.96 19.46
CA GLU A 155 -55.90 13.16 19.32
C GLU A 155 -56.54 11.78 19.17
N ASP A 156 -57.06 11.26 20.29
CA ASP A 156 -58.16 10.29 20.38
C ASP A 156 -58.96 10.57 21.67
#